data_AF-A0A6A0HRR4-F1
#
_entry.id   AF-A0A6A0HRR4-F1
#
_cell.length_a   1.000
_cell.length_b   1.000
_cell.length_c   1.000
_cell.angle_alpha   90.00
_cell.angle_beta   90.00
_cell.angle_gamma   90.00
#
_symmetry.space_group_name_H-M   'P 1'
#
loop_
_entity.id
_entity.type
_entity.pdbx_description
1 polymer ?
#
loop_
_entity_poly.entity_id
_entity_poly.type
_entity_poly.pdbx_seq_one_letter_code
_entity_poly.pdbx_strand_id
1 'polypeptide(L)'
;MINLKQKELILQLLADIQQHFPEVQLVNVAPSPENGNTLWINVTWPQDEARQNALMEFNSEKAMNILLDYGYHVMVMPADELDRNGSSVLVDPAPTALENL
;
A
#
# COMPACT_ATOMS: atom_id res chain seq x y z
N MET A 1 -0.79 -12.03 10.21
CA MET A 1 -1.97 -11.44 10.89
C MET A 1 -1.61 -10.00 11.21
N ILE A 2 -2.42 -9.04 10.76
CA ILE A 2 -2.19 -7.61 11.00
C ILE A 2 -2.64 -7.30 12.43
N ASN A 3 -1.81 -6.59 13.20
CA ASN A 3 -2.19 -6.14 14.55
C ASN A 3 -2.84 -4.76 14.53
N LEU A 4 -3.47 -4.37 15.65
CA LEU A 4 -4.18 -3.09 15.76
C LEU A 4 -3.31 -1.88 15.40
N LYS A 5 -2.03 -1.89 15.81
CA LYS A 5 -1.14 -0.76 15.53
C LYS A 5 -0.75 -0.69 14.06
N GLN A 6 -0.50 -1.83 13.42
CA GLN A 6 -0.26 -1.89 11.98
C GLN A 6 -1.47 -1.36 11.19
N LYS A 7 -2.68 -1.74 11.59
CA LYS A 7 -3.91 -1.21 10.98
C LYS A 7 -4.00 0.32 11.09
N GLU A 8 -3.78 0.88 12.27
CA GLU A 8 -3.78 2.34 12.47
C GLU A 8 -2.78 3.05 11.56
N LEU A 9 -1.55 2.54 11.50
CA LEU A 9 -0.47 3.14 10.72
C LEU A 9 -0.73 3.04 9.21
N ILE A 10 -1.30 1.93 8.74
CA ILE A 10 -1.72 1.75 7.35
C ILE A 10 -2.82 2.76 6.99
N LEU A 11 -3.84 2.91 7.85
CA LEU A 11 -4.93 3.86 7.62
C LEU A 11 -4.42 5.31 7.58
N GLN A 12 -3.50 5.66 8.49
CA GLN A 12 -2.89 6.98 8.50
C GLN A 12 -2.04 7.23 7.25
N LEU A 13 -1.24 6.25 6.83
CA LEU A 13 -0.44 6.34 5.60
C LEU A 13 -1.33 6.51 4.37
N LEU A 14 -2.42 5.76 4.26
CA LEU A 14 -3.38 5.89 3.15
C LEU A 14 -4.05 7.26 3.14
N ALA A 15 -4.45 7.79 4.30
CA ALA A 15 -5.03 9.13 4.41
C ALA A 15 -4.03 10.22 3.96
N ASP A 16 -2.77 10.11 4.40
CA ASP A 16 -1.68 11.01 3.99
C ASP A 16 -1.44 10.96 2.48
N ILE A 17 -1.43 9.75 1.90
CA ILE A 17 -1.27 9.55 0.45
C ILE A 17 -2.44 10.18 -0.30
N GLN A 18 -3.68 9.89 0.09
CA GLN A 18 -4.88 10.38 -0.59
C GLN A 18 -5.03 11.91 -0.50
N GLN A 19 -4.50 12.54 0.54
CA GLN A 19 -4.45 14.00 0.63
C GLN A 19 -3.55 14.63 -0.45
N HIS A 20 -2.48 13.95 -0.85
CA HIS A 20 -1.50 14.45 -1.83
C HIS A 20 -1.72 13.89 -3.25
N PHE A 21 -2.30 12.71 -3.34
CA PHE A 21 -2.54 11.92 -4.56
C PHE A 21 -3.98 11.38 -4.54
N PRO A 22 -5.00 12.24 -4.75
CA PRO A 22 -6.41 11.85 -4.63
C PRO A 22 -6.85 10.75 -5.62
N GLU A 23 -6.10 10.54 -6.69
CA GLU A 23 -6.30 9.45 -7.66
C GLU A 23 -5.87 8.06 -7.14
N VAL A 24 -5.10 8.01 -6.06
CA VAL A 24 -4.61 6.76 -5.46
C VAL A 24 -5.68 6.16 -4.54
N GLN A 25 -6.04 4.91 -4.80
CA GLN A 25 -7.06 4.18 -4.06
C GLN A 25 -6.49 2.86 -3.55
N LEU A 26 -6.88 2.47 -2.33
CA LEU A 26 -6.52 1.16 -1.78
C LEU A 26 -7.21 0.05 -2.57
N VAL A 27 -6.43 -0.93 -3.03
CA VAL A 27 -6.95 -2.19 -3.59
C VAL A 27 -7.04 -3.26 -2.51
N ASN A 28 -5.92 -3.58 -1.87
CA ASN A 28 -5.89 -4.49 -0.73
C ASN A 28 -4.60 -4.31 0.10
N VAL A 29 -4.52 -5.02 1.23
CA VAL A 29 -3.28 -5.20 1.99
C VAL A 29 -3.02 -6.68 2.16
N ALA A 30 -1.82 -7.12 1.83
CA ALA A 30 -1.42 -8.52 1.90
C ALA A 30 0.02 -8.66 2.41
N PRO A 31 0.40 -9.80 3.00
CA PRO A 31 1.82 -10.12 3.20
C PRO A 31 2.56 -10.10 1.86
N SER A 32 3.79 -9.61 1.85
CA SER A 32 4.66 -9.68 0.68
C SER A 32 4.90 -11.14 0.31
N PRO A 33 4.86 -11.50 -0.98
CA PRO A 33 5.23 -12.83 -1.45
C PRO A 33 6.71 -13.16 -1.17
N GLU A 34 7.56 -12.15 -1.06
CA GLU A 34 9.00 -12.32 -0.80
C GLU A 34 9.31 -12.51 0.69
N ASN A 35 8.53 -11.86 1.55
CA ASN A 35 8.72 -11.89 3.00
C ASN A 35 7.38 -11.71 3.73
N GLY A 36 6.89 -12.78 4.34
CA GLY A 36 5.60 -12.76 5.06
C GLY A 36 5.53 -11.81 6.26
N ASN A 37 6.67 -11.25 6.72
CA ASN A 37 6.70 -10.21 7.76
C ASN A 37 6.54 -8.79 7.20
N THR A 38 6.63 -8.63 5.87
CA THR A 38 6.42 -7.35 5.19
C THR A 38 4.97 -7.28 4.73
N LEU A 39 4.31 -6.13 4.94
CA LEU A 39 2.97 -5.90 4.39
C LEU A 39 3.07 -5.05 3.12
N TRP A 40 2.46 -5.52 2.04
CA TRP A 40 2.21 -4.75 0.83
C TRP A 40 0.84 -4.10 0.92
N ILE A 41 0.84 -2.78 0.76
CA ILE A 41 -0.35 -1.94 0.65
C ILE A 41 -0.52 -1.67 -0.84
N ASN A 42 -1.34 -2.48 -1.50
CA ASN A 42 -1.51 -2.39 -2.94
C ASN A 42 -2.52 -1.31 -3.27
N VAL A 43 -2.13 -0.39 -4.15
CA VAL A 43 -2.92 0.79 -4.51
C VAL A 43 -3.00 0.98 -6.02
N THR A 44 -4.02 1.70 -6.48
CA THR A 44 -4.01 2.20 -7.87
C THR A 44 -2.83 3.14 -8.07
N TRP A 45 -2.18 3.04 -9.23
CA TRP A 45 -0.98 3.82 -9.53
C TRP A 45 -1.28 4.97 -10.49
N PRO A 46 -0.72 6.18 -10.28
CA PRO A 46 -0.90 7.29 -11.22
C PRO A 46 -0.41 6.92 -12.62
N GLN A 47 -1.05 7.42 -13.67
CA GLN A 47 -0.63 7.15 -15.06
C GLN A 47 0.54 8.04 -15.51
N ASP A 48 0.67 9.23 -14.92
CA ASP A 48 1.73 10.18 -15.20
C ASP A 48 3.03 9.81 -14.47
N GLU A 49 4.13 9.63 -15.20
CA GLU A 49 5.42 9.20 -14.64
C GLU A 49 5.96 10.16 -13.57
N ALA A 50 5.81 11.47 -13.75
CA ALA A 50 6.23 12.44 -12.75
C ALA A 50 5.43 12.27 -11.45
N ARG A 51 4.13 11.95 -11.54
CA ARG A 51 3.33 11.58 -10.38
C ARG A 51 3.68 10.23 -9.77
N GLN A 52 4.03 9.24 -10.56
CA GLN A 52 4.52 7.96 -10.04
C GLN A 52 5.78 8.17 -9.20
N ASN A 53 6.75 8.94 -9.71
CA ASN A 53 7.99 9.26 -9.01
C ASN A 53 7.69 10.04 -7.71
N ALA A 54 6.83 11.05 -7.77
CA ALA A 54 6.44 11.81 -6.58
C ALA A 54 5.74 10.94 -5.52
N LEU A 55 4.87 10.02 -5.94
CA LEU A 55 4.22 9.08 -5.02
C LEU A 55 5.25 8.14 -4.39
N MET A 56 6.18 7.61 -5.19
CA MET A 56 7.26 6.74 -4.74
C MET A 56 8.12 7.42 -3.67
N GLU A 57 8.57 8.64 -3.93
CA GLU A 57 9.36 9.44 -2.97
C GLU A 57 8.57 9.69 -1.68
N PHE A 58 7.32 10.15 -1.81
CA PHE A 58 6.46 10.47 -0.66
C PHE A 58 6.21 9.25 0.23
N ASN A 59 5.83 8.11 -0.36
CA ASN A 59 5.50 6.94 0.44
C ASN A 59 6.75 6.26 1.02
N SER A 60 7.90 6.33 0.36
CA SER A 60 9.15 5.74 0.85
C SER A 60 9.61 6.38 2.16
N GLU A 61 9.51 7.71 2.27
CA GLU A 61 9.81 8.44 3.51
C GLU A 61 8.88 8.00 4.64
N LYS A 62 7.58 7.94 4.37
CA LYS A 62 6.57 7.56 5.38
C LYS A 62 6.71 6.11 5.83
N ALA A 63 6.97 5.19 4.90
CA ALA A 63 7.22 3.79 5.20
C ALA A 63 8.49 3.60 6.02
N MET A 64 9.55 4.37 5.74
CA MET A 64 10.78 4.37 6.54
C MET A 64 10.51 4.82 7.97
N ASN A 65 9.70 5.87 8.18
CA ASN A 65 9.33 6.31 9.53
C ASN A 65 8.57 5.21 10.30
N ILE A 66 7.63 4.52 9.63
CA ILE A 66 6.91 3.38 10.24
C ILE A 66 7.88 2.27 10.66
N LEU A 67 8.88 1.97 9.84
CA LEU A 67 9.89 0.97 10.16
C LEU A 67 10.76 1.40 11.36
N LEU A 68 11.24 2.65 11.38
CA LEU A 68 12.15 3.13 12.42
C LEU A 68 11.43 3.32 13.77
N ASP A 69 10.21 3.85 13.76
CA ASP A 69 9.48 4.20 14.98
C ASP A 69 8.76 3.00 15.60
N TYR A 70 8.31 2.04 14.77
CA TYR A 70 7.44 0.94 15.20
C TYR A 70 7.98 -0.45 14.86
N GLY A 71 9.04 -0.57 14.06
CA GLY A 71 9.60 -1.85 13.64
C GLY A 71 8.75 -2.60 12.61
N TYR A 72 7.75 -1.96 12.00
CA TYR A 72 6.90 -2.59 10.99
C TYR A 72 7.40 -2.30 9.59
N HIS A 73 7.69 -3.35 8.83
CA HIS A 73 8.06 -3.21 7.43
C HIS A 73 6.79 -3.21 6.56
N VAL A 74 6.53 -2.07 5.92
CA VAL A 74 5.39 -1.87 5.02
C VAL A 74 5.88 -1.29 3.70
N MET A 75 5.22 -1.61 2.60
CA MET A 75 5.54 -1.11 1.27
C MET A 75 4.25 -0.73 0.55
N VAL A 76 4.23 0.42 -0.13
CA VAL A 76 3.13 0.80 -1.01
C VAL A 76 3.48 0.34 -2.42
N MET A 77 2.65 -0.54 -2.99
CA MET A 77 2.93 -1.20 -4.25
C MET A 77 1.84 -0.87 -5.28
N PRO A 78 2.18 -0.71 -6.57
CA PRO A 78 1.20 -0.68 -7.64
C PRO A 78 0.39 -1.98 -7.67
N ALA A 79 -0.94 -1.90 -7.65
CA ALA A 79 -1.78 -3.08 -7.75
C ALA A 79 -1.61 -3.81 -9.10
N ASP A 80 -1.32 -3.07 -10.17
CA ASP A 80 -1.07 -3.63 -11.51
C ASP A 80 0.20 -4.50 -11.58
N GLU A 81 1.11 -4.41 -10.60
CA GLU A 81 2.26 -5.33 -10.50
C GLU A 81 1.85 -6.73 -10.03
N LEU A 82 0.71 -6.87 -9.34
CA LEU A 82 0.16 -8.19 -9.00
C LEU A 82 -0.25 -8.98 -10.26
N ASP A 83 -0.75 -8.28 -11.28
CA ASP A 83 -1.12 -8.86 -12.57
C ASP A 83 0.11 -9.26 -13.43
N ARG A 84 1.21 -8.51 -13.33
CA ARG A 84 2.44 -8.76 -14.13
C ARG A 84 3.26 -9.96 -13.67
N ASN A 85 3.21 -10.31 -12.38
CA ASN A 85 3.95 -11.44 -11.81
C ASN A 85 3.16 -12.77 -11.83
N GLY A 86 2.08 -12.86 -12.62
CA GLY A 86 1.36 -14.12 -12.85
C GLY A 86 0.43 -14.56 -11.72
N SER A 87 0.11 -13.67 -10.77
CA SER A 87 -1.01 -13.90 -9.85
C SER A 87 -2.27 -13.36 -10.49
N SER A 88 -2.92 -14.18 -11.31
CA SER A 88 -4.25 -13.88 -11.85
C SER A 88 -5.25 -13.78 -10.71
N VAL A 89 -5.44 -12.59 -10.17
CA VAL A 89 -6.67 -12.25 -9.49
C VAL A 89 -7.04 -10.88 -10.03
N LEU A 90 -7.95 -10.88 -10.99
CA LEU A 90 -8.82 -9.73 -11.22
C LEU A 90 -9.45 -9.44 -9.86
N VAL A 91 -8.86 -8.51 -9.10
CA VAL A 91 -9.49 -8.01 -7.89
C VAL A 91 -10.54 -7.05 -8.39
N ASP A 92 -11.73 -7.58 -8.68
CA ASP A 92 -12.95 -6.81 -8.50
C ASP A 92 -12.78 -6.03 -7.19
N PRO A 93 -12.96 -4.69 -7.17
CA PRO A 93 -12.76 -3.91 -5.96
C PRO A 93 -13.60 -4.56 -4.86
N ALA A 94 -12.93 -5.21 -3.91
CA ALA A 94 -13.61 -5.91 -2.85
C ALA A 94 -14.51 -4.88 -2.14
N PRO A 95 -15.76 -5.25 -1.78
CA PRO A 95 -16.59 -4.37 -0.97
C PRO A 95 -15.78 -4.03 0.27
N THR A 96 -15.43 -2.74 0.37
CA THR A 96 -14.74 -2.12 1.51
C THR A 96 -13.44 -2.81 1.94
N ALA A 97 -12.36 -2.62 1.17
CA ALA A 97 -10.98 -3.02 1.52
C ALA A 97 -10.51 -2.58 2.93
N LEU A 98 -11.17 -1.59 3.53
CA LEU A 98 -10.91 -1.10 4.88
C LEU A 98 -11.57 -1.93 6.00
N GLU A 99 -12.65 -2.68 5.69
CA GLU A 99 -13.38 -3.49 6.68
C GLU A 99 -12.63 -4.79 7.05
N ASN A 100 -11.69 -5.21 6.19
CA ASN A 100 -10.90 -6.44 6.36
C ASN A 100 -9.45 -6.19 6.85
N LEU A 101 -9.10 -4.93 7.16
CA LEU A 101 -7.88 -4.58 7.89
C LEU A 101 -8.04 -4.84 9.39
#